data_AF-A0A7J6RFY3-F1
#
_entry.id   AF-A0A7J6RFY3-F1
#
_cell.length_a   1.000
_cell.length_b   1.000
_cell.length_c   1.000
_cell.angle_alpha   90.00
_cell.angle_beta   90.00
_cell.angle_gamma   90.00
#
_symmetry.space_group_name_H-M   'P 1'
#
loop_
_entity.id
_entity.type
_entity.pdbx_description
1 polymer ?
#
loop_
_entity_poly.entity_id
_entity_poly.type
_entity_poly.pdbx_seq_one_letter_code
_entity_poly.pdbx_strand_id
1 'polypeptide(L)'
;MLERVEEVVVVASTQFTDFDAGYSGVGNSSTGQLVDSGIDMQIANGQALRNAYGEALNLGKSPSNPKVMIRADDCPRTIESAQALTMGMFPNDDGNNTAFEVVVPDRTVDGMEPNPDVCPAFSAAERVFLESKEAREHVKNSERMREKIGKITGRSDAWMNGDPANLAKIYGRMLDCLMSHACSTVLSEPKKLPTGLEIGGDLWNHI
;
A
#
# COMPACT_ATOMS: atom_id res chain seq x y z
N MET A 1 26.26 26.26 20.18
CA MET A 1 24.85 26.33 19.72
C MET A 1 24.74 25.32 18.59
N LEU A 2 24.23 24.12 18.86
CA LEU A 2 23.92 23.13 17.83
C LEU A 2 22.49 23.43 17.38
N GLU A 3 22.33 24.02 16.20
CA GLU A 3 21.03 24.12 15.55
C GLU A 3 20.59 22.69 15.21
N ARG A 4 19.61 22.17 15.97
CA ARG A 4 18.90 20.96 15.58
C ARG A 4 18.00 21.36 14.42
N VAL A 5 18.39 20.99 13.21
CA VAL A 5 17.47 20.93 12.08
C VAL A 5 16.60 19.71 12.32
N GLU A 6 15.45 19.91 12.96
CA GLU A 6 14.41 18.89 13.05
C GLU A 6 13.72 18.85 11.68
N GLU A 7 14.29 18.05 10.78
CA GLU A 7 13.68 17.75 9.49
C GLU A 7 12.53 16.76 9.72
N VAL A 8 11.31 17.18 9.41
CA VAL A 8 10.15 16.29 9.45
C VAL A 8 10.03 15.63 8.09
N VAL A 9 10.39 14.35 8.03
CA VAL A 9 10.18 13.51 6.85
C VAL A 9 8.81 12.87 6.95
N VAL A 10 7.90 13.30 6.07
CA VAL A 10 6.59 12.67 5.93
C VAL A 10 6.69 11.68 4.76
N VAL A 11 6.64 10.38 5.09
CA VAL A 11 6.68 9.30 4.10
C VAL A 11 5.26 8.85 3.81
N ALA A 12 4.81 9.07 2.58
CA ALA A 12 3.53 8.55 2.11
C ALA A 12 3.78 7.21 1.39
N SER A 13 3.58 6.10 2.09
CA SER A 13 3.52 4.76 1.48
C SER A 13 2.12 4.19 1.67
N THR A 14 1.48 3.81 0.57
CA THR A 14 0.23 3.05 0.60
C THR A 14 0.54 1.63 0.15
N GLN A 15 0.51 0.69 1.10
CA GLN A 15 0.78 -0.75 0.89
C GLN A 15 -0.38 -1.49 0.22
N PHE A 16 -1.04 -0.88 -0.77
CA PHE A 16 -2.00 -1.60 -1.62
C PHE A 16 -1.37 -1.70 -3.01
N THR A 17 -1.13 -2.93 -3.45
CA THR A 17 -0.56 -3.19 -4.77
C THR A 17 -1.69 -3.35 -5.79
N ASP A 18 -1.32 -3.71 -7.00
CA ASP A 18 -2.11 -3.53 -8.21
C ASP A 18 -3.40 -4.37 -8.25
N PHE A 19 -4.57 -3.70 -8.23
CA PHE A 19 -5.81 -4.27 -8.78
C PHE A 19 -6.73 -3.23 -9.45
N ASP A 20 -7.57 -3.75 -10.35
CA ASP A 20 -8.45 -3.10 -11.31
C ASP A 20 -9.76 -2.64 -10.65
N ALA A 21 -9.77 -1.42 -10.12
CA ALA A 21 -11.02 -0.76 -9.72
C ALA A 21 -11.61 -0.10 -10.97
N GLY A 22 -12.64 -0.74 -11.54
CA GLY A 22 -13.37 -0.22 -12.68
C GLY A 22 -13.78 1.25 -12.49
N TYR A 23 -13.39 2.05 -13.49
CA TYR A 23 -13.91 3.36 -13.88
C TYR A 23 -14.43 4.27 -12.73
N SER A 24 -13.54 4.98 -12.04
CA SER A 24 -13.86 6.34 -11.55
C SER A 24 -13.31 7.33 -12.58
N GLY A 25 -14.14 8.29 -12.99
CA GLY A 25 -13.71 9.33 -13.93
C GLY A 25 -12.52 10.09 -13.35
N VAL A 26 -11.56 10.45 -14.22
CA VAL A 26 -10.24 11.04 -13.91
C VAL A 26 -9.16 10.00 -13.53
N GLY A 27 -8.81 9.14 -14.49
CA GLY A 27 -7.68 8.20 -14.41
C GLY A 27 -7.58 7.35 -15.69
N ASN A 28 -6.41 6.74 -15.97
CA ASN A 28 -6.19 5.95 -17.20
C ASN A 28 -6.73 4.50 -17.14
N SER A 29 -7.63 4.19 -16.19
CA SER A 29 -8.18 2.84 -15.97
C SER A 29 -7.11 1.75 -15.77
N SER A 30 -5.92 2.11 -15.27
CA SER A 30 -4.90 1.11 -14.93
C SER A 30 -5.10 0.54 -13.52
N THR A 31 -4.49 -0.61 -13.26
CA THR A 31 -4.52 -1.25 -11.94
C THR A 31 -3.71 -0.46 -10.91
N GLY A 32 -4.12 -0.53 -9.64
CA GLY A 32 -3.32 0.03 -8.53
C GLY A 32 -3.32 1.57 -8.45
N GLN A 33 -4.38 2.22 -8.95
CA GLN A 33 -4.56 3.66 -8.86
C GLN A 33 -5.20 4.07 -7.52
N LEU A 34 -4.91 5.29 -7.08
CA LEU A 34 -5.59 5.87 -5.93
C LEU A 34 -7.01 6.24 -6.34
N VAL A 35 -7.99 5.85 -5.52
CA VAL A 35 -9.41 6.18 -5.75
C VAL A 35 -9.79 7.45 -4.97
N ASP A 36 -10.92 8.08 -5.33
CA ASP A 36 -11.39 9.32 -4.69
C ASP A 36 -11.50 9.20 -3.16
N SER A 37 -12.04 8.08 -2.65
CA SER A 37 -12.09 7.88 -1.20
C SER A 37 -10.69 7.75 -0.58
N GLY A 38 -9.70 7.27 -1.34
CA GLY A 38 -8.31 7.22 -0.94
C GLY A 38 -7.71 8.62 -0.80
N ILE A 39 -8.04 9.51 -1.73
CA ILE A 39 -7.71 10.94 -1.65
C ILE A 39 -8.33 11.55 -0.39
N ASP A 40 -9.62 11.34 -0.16
CA ASP A 40 -10.33 11.85 1.03
C ASP A 40 -9.70 11.33 2.33
N MET A 41 -9.35 10.04 2.40
CA MET A 41 -8.64 9.46 3.54
C MET A 41 -7.29 10.13 3.79
N GLN A 42 -6.51 10.40 2.73
CA GLN A 42 -5.22 11.06 2.90
C GLN A 42 -5.37 12.52 3.31
N ILE A 43 -6.36 13.25 2.79
CA ILE A 43 -6.68 14.60 3.28
C ILE A 43 -7.02 14.58 4.77
N ALA A 44 -7.88 13.66 5.21
CA ALA A 44 -8.24 13.52 6.62
C ALA A 44 -7.01 13.18 7.50
N ASN A 45 -6.12 12.30 7.01
CA ASN A 45 -4.86 11.98 7.68
C ASN A 45 -3.97 13.23 7.80
N GLY A 46 -3.85 14.02 6.74
CA GLY A 46 -3.10 15.28 6.74
C GLY A 46 -3.63 16.27 7.78
N GLN A 47 -4.95 16.42 7.87
CA GLN A 47 -5.60 17.26 8.87
C GLN A 47 -5.33 16.76 10.30
N ALA A 48 -5.36 15.43 10.52
CA ALA A 48 -5.04 14.83 11.81
C ALA A 48 -3.57 15.08 12.21
N LEU A 49 -2.63 14.92 11.27
CA LEU A 49 -1.22 15.23 11.50
C LEU A 49 -1.00 16.71 11.82
N ARG A 50 -1.69 17.60 11.09
CA ARG A 50 -1.65 19.03 11.36
C ARG A 50 -2.15 19.37 12.76
N ASN A 51 -3.25 18.77 13.19
CA ASN A 51 -3.78 18.98 14.54
C ASN A 51 -2.82 18.48 15.63
N ALA A 52 -2.14 17.35 15.39
CA ALA A 52 -1.21 16.77 16.36
C ALA A 52 0.12 17.52 16.45
N TYR A 53 0.65 18.01 15.32
CA TYR A 53 2.04 18.48 15.24
C TYR A 53 2.19 19.92 14.76
N GLY A 54 1.15 20.54 14.20
CA GLY A 54 1.22 21.86 13.57
C GLY A 54 1.72 22.96 14.50
N GLU A 55 1.14 23.02 15.71
CA GLU A 55 1.56 23.97 16.74
C GLU A 55 2.92 23.57 17.35
N ALA A 56 3.07 22.30 17.71
CA ALA A 56 4.27 21.79 18.39
C ALA A 56 5.56 21.99 17.58
N LEU A 57 5.48 21.83 16.25
CA LEU A 57 6.60 21.97 15.33
C LEU A 57 6.63 23.35 14.65
N ASN A 58 5.73 24.26 15.03
CA ASN A 58 5.57 25.58 14.42
C ASN A 58 5.55 25.49 12.88
N LEU A 59 4.74 24.56 12.37
CA LEU A 59 4.52 24.39 10.94
C LEU A 59 3.64 25.56 10.52
N GLY A 60 4.12 26.42 9.62
CA GLY A 60 3.34 27.54 9.10
C GLY A 60 2.09 27.07 8.35
N LYS A 61 1.37 27.99 7.73
CA LYS A 61 0.22 27.64 6.88
C LYS A 61 0.62 26.90 5.59
N SER A 62 1.88 27.03 5.18
CA SER A 62 2.45 26.41 3.98
C SER A 62 3.68 25.59 4.35
N PRO A 63 3.99 24.51 3.62
CA PRO A 63 5.24 23.78 3.79
C PRO A 63 6.42 24.69 3.46
N SER A 64 7.42 24.72 4.32
CA SER A 64 8.65 25.49 4.11
C SER A 64 9.86 24.59 4.29
N ASN A 65 10.66 24.39 3.24
CA ASN A 65 11.95 23.71 3.34
C ASN A 65 12.91 24.55 4.23
N PRO A 66 13.68 23.96 5.16
CA PRO A 66 13.89 22.52 5.40
C PRO A 66 12.99 21.91 6.48
N LYS A 67 11.98 22.62 6.98
CA LYS A 67 11.15 22.11 8.08
C LYS A 67 10.33 20.88 7.69
N VAL A 68 9.95 20.78 6.42
CA VAL A 68 9.10 19.71 5.89
C VAL A 68 9.69 19.21 4.58
N MET A 69 9.97 17.91 4.51
CA MET A 69 10.28 17.21 3.28
C MET A 69 9.22 16.13 3.04
N ILE A 70 8.63 16.14 1.85
CA ILE A 70 7.68 15.12 1.41
C ILE A 70 8.41 14.21 0.45
N ARG A 71 8.42 12.91 0.75
CA ARG A 71 9.02 11.88 -0.10
C ARG A 71 7.97 10.81 -0.40
N ALA A 72 7.95 10.36 -1.65
CA ALA A 72 7.06 9.29 -2.12
C ALA A 72 7.83 8.34 -3.04
N ASP A 73 7.38 7.08 -3.11
CA ASP A 73 7.91 6.13 -4.09
C ASP A 73 7.52 6.57 -5.51
N ASP A 74 8.27 6.12 -6.51
CA ASP A 74 7.96 6.33 -7.93
C ASP A 74 6.78 5.45 -8.40
N CYS A 75 5.62 5.78 -7.84
CA CYS A 75 4.34 5.18 -8.17
C CYS A 75 3.25 6.27 -8.16
N PRO A 76 2.37 6.34 -9.18
CA PRO A 76 1.34 7.37 -9.22
C PRO A 76 0.49 7.46 -7.94
N ARG A 77 0.05 6.32 -7.39
CA ARG A 77 -0.79 6.29 -6.18
C ARG A 77 -0.09 6.87 -4.94
N THR A 78 1.23 6.70 -4.79
CA THR A 78 1.98 7.21 -3.62
C THR A 78 2.23 8.70 -3.77
N ILE A 79 2.52 9.17 -4.99
CA ILE A 79 2.66 10.59 -5.30
C ILE A 79 1.32 11.32 -5.05
N GLU A 80 0.21 10.79 -5.57
CA GLU A 80 -1.13 11.36 -5.35
C GLU A 80 -1.53 11.31 -3.87
N SER A 81 -1.20 10.22 -3.16
CA SER A 81 -1.43 10.12 -1.72
C SER A 81 -0.66 11.17 -0.95
N ALA A 82 0.61 11.41 -1.30
CA ALA A 82 1.43 12.45 -0.70
C ALA A 82 0.85 13.84 -0.95
N GLN A 83 0.33 14.08 -2.16
CA GLN A 83 -0.32 15.34 -2.51
C GLN A 83 -1.59 15.57 -1.67
N ALA A 84 -2.48 14.59 -1.63
CA ALA A 84 -3.71 14.63 -0.85
C ALA A 84 -3.44 14.82 0.66
N LEU A 85 -2.45 14.09 1.20
CA LEU A 85 -2.00 14.26 2.58
C LEU A 85 -1.54 15.71 2.84
N THR A 86 -0.76 16.27 1.92
CA THR A 86 -0.23 17.63 2.05
C THR A 86 -1.34 18.67 1.98
N MET A 87 -2.36 18.46 1.13
CA MET A 87 -3.55 19.33 1.10
C MET A 87 -4.29 19.36 2.43
N GLY A 88 -4.38 18.23 3.13
CA GLY A 88 -4.95 18.17 4.47
C GLY A 88 -4.08 18.82 5.54
N MET A 89 -2.75 18.67 5.41
CA MET A 89 -1.79 19.16 6.39
C MET A 89 -1.53 20.68 6.29
N PHE A 90 -1.62 21.24 5.09
CA PHE A 90 -1.37 22.65 4.78
C PHE A 90 -2.53 23.22 3.94
N PRO A 91 -3.71 23.43 4.55
CA PRO A 91 -4.85 23.97 3.83
C PRO A 91 -4.57 25.40 3.34
N ASN A 92 -4.79 25.64 2.04
CA ASN A 92 -4.66 26.98 1.45
C ASN A 92 -5.96 27.77 1.66
N ASP A 93 -6.06 28.50 2.77
CA ASP A 93 -7.23 29.35 3.05
C ASP A 93 -7.27 30.62 2.17
N ASP A 94 -6.11 31.02 1.63
CA ASP A 94 -5.93 32.32 0.98
C ASP A 94 -6.07 32.25 -0.56
N GLY A 95 -6.46 31.10 -1.12
CA GLY A 95 -6.61 30.90 -2.57
C GLY A 95 -5.31 30.91 -3.38
N ASN A 96 -4.16 31.07 -2.72
CA ASN A 96 -2.86 30.91 -3.35
C ASN A 96 -2.56 29.42 -3.57
N ASN A 97 -2.27 29.05 -4.81
CA ASN A 97 -1.77 27.72 -5.14
C ASN A 97 -0.35 27.55 -4.58
N THR A 98 -0.25 27.07 -3.35
CA THR A 98 1.04 26.69 -2.79
C THR A 98 1.51 25.40 -3.47
N ALA A 99 2.49 25.53 -4.36
CA ALA A 99 3.21 24.38 -4.90
C ALA A 99 4.19 23.84 -3.84
N PHE A 100 4.31 22.52 -3.76
CA PHE A 100 5.32 21.85 -2.95
C PHE A 100 6.04 20.80 -3.79
N GLU A 101 7.29 20.54 -3.42
CA GLU A 101 8.11 19.52 -4.04
C GLU A 101 7.86 18.18 -3.35
N VAL A 102 7.59 17.14 -4.15
CA VAL A 102 7.61 15.76 -3.71
C VAL A 102 8.88 15.13 -4.24
N VAL A 103 9.76 14.69 -3.33
CA VAL A 103 10.98 14.00 -3.69
C VAL A 103 10.65 12.56 -4.07
N VAL A 104 10.93 12.19 -5.31
CA VAL A 104 10.67 10.85 -5.86
C VAL A 104 11.99 10.27 -6.38
N PRO A 105 12.65 9.37 -5.63
CA PRO A 105 13.83 8.67 -6.11
C PRO A 105 13.50 7.68 -7.23
N ASP A 106 14.51 7.27 -7.98
CA ASP A 106 14.37 6.20 -8.98
C ASP A 106 14.02 4.88 -8.30
N ARG A 107 12.90 4.27 -8.72
CA ARG A 107 12.37 3.01 -8.18
C ARG A 107 13.41 1.89 -8.11
N THR A 108 14.32 1.81 -9.09
CA THR A 108 15.30 0.73 -9.19
C THR A 108 16.35 0.78 -8.09
N VAL A 109 16.56 1.95 -7.47
CA VAL A 109 17.55 2.19 -6.42
C VAL A 109 16.94 2.75 -5.14
N ASP A 110 15.61 2.89 -5.09
CA ASP A 110 14.92 3.42 -3.92
C ASP A 110 15.13 2.49 -2.71
N GLY A 111 15.33 3.12 -1.56
CA GLY A 111 15.51 2.46 -0.27
C GLY A 111 14.36 2.70 0.71
N MET A 112 13.22 3.25 0.27
CA MET A 112 11.99 3.31 1.10
C MET A 112 11.40 1.92 1.35
N GLU A 113 11.54 1.01 0.39
CA GLU A 113 11.11 -0.37 0.51
C GLU A 113 12.31 -1.34 0.36
N PRO A 114 12.26 -2.54 0.97
CA PRO A 114 13.28 -3.56 0.74
C PRO A 114 13.39 -3.91 -0.75
N ASN A 115 14.54 -3.61 -1.35
CA ASN A 115 14.79 -3.84 -2.77
C ASN A 115 15.83 -4.97 -2.97
N PRO A 116 15.40 -6.17 -3.42
CA PRO A 116 16.29 -7.32 -3.64
C PRO A 116 17.29 -7.13 -4.79
N ASP A 117 17.02 -6.22 -5.73
CA ASP A 117 17.92 -5.94 -6.86
C ASP A 117 19.12 -5.09 -6.43
N VAL A 118 18.96 -4.27 -5.39
CA VAL A 118 20.01 -3.40 -4.83
C VAL A 118 20.72 -4.07 -3.65
N CYS A 119 20.03 -4.93 -2.90
CA CYS A 119 20.55 -5.56 -1.69
C CYS A 119 20.63 -7.09 -1.83
N PRO A 120 21.76 -7.65 -2.34
CA PRO A 120 21.94 -9.10 -2.46
C PRO A 120 21.80 -9.86 -1.14
N ALA A 121 22.13 -9.22 -0.02
CA ALA A 121 21.97 -9.81 1.32
C ALA A 121 20.50 -10.04 1.67
N PHE A 122 19.61 -9.13 1.26
CA PHE A 122 18.16 -9.29 1.45
C PHE A 122 17.63 -10.48 0.63
N SER A 123 17.99 -10.57 -0.64
CA SER A 123 17.64 -11.70 -1.52
C SER A 123 18.15 -13.04 -0.98
N ALA A 124 19.37 -13.05 -0.43
CA ALA A 124 19.93 -14.24 0.21
C ALA A 124 19.14 -14.62 1.48
N ALA A 125 18.77 -13.65 2.31
CA ALA A 125 17.99 -13.88 3.51
C ALA A 125 16.57 -14.39 3.20
N GLU A 126 15.91 -13.84 2.18
CA GLU A 126 14.60 -14.29 1.72
C GLU A 126 14.66 -15.75 1.26
N ARG A 127 15.67 -16.12 0.46
CA ARG A 127 15.86 -17.53 0.04
C ARG A 127 16.08 -18.45 1.23
N VAL A 128 16.94 -18.07 2.19
CA VAL A 128 17.16 -18.86 3.40
C VAL A 128 15.87 -19.06 4.18
N PHE A 129 15.04 -18.01 4.30
CA PHE A 129 13.74 -18.11 4.94
C PHE A 129 12.79 -19.05 4.20
N LEU A 130 12.66 -18.93 2.87
CA LEU A 130 11.76 -19.78 2.07
C LEU A 130 12.20 -21.25 2.04
N GLU A 131 13.49 -21.52 2.21
CA GLU A 131 14.04 -22.88 2.31
C GLU A 131 13.97 -23.48 3.73
N SER A 132 13.72 -22.64 4.74
CA SER A 132 13.70 -23.00 6.16
C SER A 132 12.66 -24.08 6.52
N LYS A 133 12.83 -24.68 7.69
CA LYS A 133 11.88 -25.65 8.24
C LYS A 133 10.55 -24.98 8.53
N GLU A 134 10.58 -23.77 9.06
CA GLU A 134 9.45 -22.96 9.46
C GLU A 134 8.55 -22.66 8.26
N ALA A 135 9.11 -22.24 7.13
CA ALA A 135 8.35 -21.98 5.90
C ALA A 135 7.67 -23.25 5.37
N ARG A 136 8.40 -24.39 5.36
CA ARG A 136 7.83 -25.69 4.93
C ARG A 136 6.74 -26.20 5.86
N GLU A 137 6.93 -26.03 7.18
CA GLU A 137 5.91 -26.36 8.17
C GLU A 137 4.67 -25.48 8.02
N HIS A 138 4.84 -24.18 7.74
CA HIS A 138 3.70 -23.30 7.44
C HIS A 138 2.93 -23.77 6.20
N VAL A 139 3.63 -24.17 5.13
CA VAL A 139 2.98 -24.75 3.93
C VAL A 139 2.20 -26.02 4.29
N LYS A 140 2.78 -26.92 5.08
CA LYS A 140 2.08 -28.14 5.52
C LYS A 140 0.86 -27.81 6.39
N ASN A 141 1.00 -26.91 7.35
CA ASN A 141 -0.07 -26.56 8.28
C ASN A 141 -1.22 -25.80 7.60
N SER A 142 -0.95 -25.10 6.50
CA SER A 142 -1.96 -24.38 5.70
C SER A 142 -2.66 -25.24 4.64
N GLU A 143 -2.32 -26.53 4.50
CA GLU A 143 -2.78 -27.40 3.42
C GLU A 143 -4.31 -27.43 3.26
N ARG A 144 -5.05 -27.62 4.36
CA ARG A 144 -6.52 -27.65 4.33
C ARG A 144 -7.13 -26.33 3.83
N MET A 145 -6.53 -25.20 4.21
CA MET A 145 -6.99 -23.88 3.77
C MET A 145 -6.67 -23.67 2.29
N ARG A 146 -5.44 -24.01 1.87
CA ARG A 146 -5.01 -23.95 0.46
C ARG A 146 -5.90 -24.82 -0.44
N GLU A 147 -6.29 -26.00 0.00
CA GLU A 147 -7.20 -26.87 -0.74
C GLU A 147 -8.57 -26.19 -0.96
N LYS A 148 -9.14 -25.58 0.08
CA LYS A 148 -10.42 -24.84 -0.02
C LYS A 148 -10.30 -23.65 -0.98
N ILE A 149 -9.29 -22.81 -0.80
CA ILE A 149 -9.06 -21.64 -1.66
C ILE A 149 -8.85 -22.09 -3.11
N GLY A 150 -8.09 -23.16 -3.33
CA GLY A 150 -7.86 -23.73 -4.65
C GLY A 150 -9.16 -24.16 -5.35
N LYS A 151 -10.08 -24.78 -4.61
CA LYS A 151 -11.41 -25.15 -5.14
C LYS A 151 -12.26 -23.92 -5.47
N ILE A 152 -12.32 -22.94 -4.57
CA ILE A 152 -13.13 -21.72 -4.75
C ILE A 152 -12.61 -20.88 -5.93
N THR A 153 -11.29 -20.77 -6.07
CA THR A 153 -10.64 -20.00 -7.14
C THR A 153 -10.53 -20.76 -8.47
N GLY A 154 -10.86 -22.06 -8.50
CA GLY A 154 -10.68 -22.91 -9.68
C GLY A 154 -9.20 -23.16 -10.04
N ARG A 155 -8.28 -23.03 -9.08
CA ARG A 155 -6.83 -23.07 -9.28
C ARG A 155 -6.12 -24.05 -8.34
N SER A 156 -6.73 -25.20 -8.03
CA SER A 156 -6.21 -26.18 -7.07
C SER A 156 -4.72 -26.52 -7.26
N ASP A 157 -4.26 -26.74 -8.49
CA ASP A 157 -2.85 -27.08 -8.77
C ASP A 157 -1.88 -25.98 -8.34
N ALA A 158 -2.28 -24.71 -8.52
CA ALA A 158 -1.46 -23.56 -8.13
C ALA A 158 -1.33 -23.45 -6.60
N TRP A 159 -2.38 -23.80 -5.85
CA TRP A 159 -2.40 -23.75 -4.39
C TRP A 159 -1.76 -24.97 -3.74
N MET A 160 -1.60 -26.10 -4.45
CA MET A 160 -1.15 -27.38 -3.89
C MET A 160 0.28 -27.78 -4.25
N ASN A 161 1.06 -26.90 -4.89
CA ASN A 161 2.44 -27.19 -5.33
C ASN A 161 3.47 -27.43 -4.20
N GLY A 162 3.13 -27.09 -2.95
CA GLY A 162 3.99 -27.31 -1.78
C GLY A 162 5.25 -26.42 -1.72
N ASP A 163 5.44 -25.48 -2.65
CA ASP A 163 6.57 -24.57 -2.71
C ASP A 163 6.27 -23.26 -1.96
N PRO A 164 6.97 -22.97 -0.84
CA PRO A 164 6.78 -21.73 -0.10
C PRO A 164 6.93 -20.46 -0.95
N ALA A 165 7.86 -20.45 -1.91
CA ALA A 165 8.13 -19.27 -2.74
C ALA A 165 6.97 -18.99 -3.69
N ASN A 166 6.39 -20.03 -4.29
CA ASN A 166 5.21 -19.92 -5.13
C ASN A 166 3.99 -19.47 -4.31
N LEU A 167 3.78 -20.07 -3.14
CA LEU A 167 2.67 -19.73 -2.26
C LEU A 167 2.72 -18.28 -1.78
N ALA A 168 3.90 -17.78 -1.40
CA ALA A 168 4.06 -16.37 -1.02
C ALA A 168 3.56 -15.41 -2.13
N LYS A 169 3.90 -15.71 -3.39
CA LYS A 169 3.46 -14.90 -4.55
C LYS A 169 1.96 -14.98 -4.80
N ILE A 170 1.37 -16.17 -4.72
CA ILE A 170 -0.07 -16.35 -4.97
C ILE A 170 -0.89 -15.72 -3.85
N TYR A 171 -0.50 -15.93 -2.59
CA TYR A 171 -1.17 -15.33 -1.44
C TYR A 171 -1.16 -13.80 -1.51
N GLY A 172 0.00 -13.19 -1.79
CA GLY A 172 0.11 -11.73 -1.91
C GLY A 172 -0.87 -11.16 -2.93
N ARG A 173 -0.89 -11.71 -4.15
CA ARG A 173 -1.79 -11.24 -5.23
C ARG A 173 -3.27 -11.47 -4.91
N MET A 174 -3.60 -12.61 -4.30
CA MET A 174 -5.00 -12.90 -3.94
C MET A 174 -5.48 -11.99 -2.82
N LEU A 175 -4.68 -11.81 -1.78
CA LEU A 175 -5.03 -10.98 -0.64
C LEU A 175 -5.28 -9.54 -1.08
N ASP A 176 -4.37 -9.00 -1.89
CA ASP A 176 -4.49 -7.65 -2.43
C ASP A 176 -5.79 -7.48 -3.23
N CYS A 177 -6.03 -8.37 -4.20
CA CYS A 177 -7.26 -8.39 -4.99
C CYS A 177 -8.54 -8.52 -4.12
N LEU A 178 -8.52 -9.42 -3.13
CA LEU A 178 -9.65 -9.65 -2.23
C LEU A 178 -9.90 -8.41 -1.36
N MET A 179 -8.86 -7.79 -0.82
CA MET A 179 -8.95 -6.59 0.00
C MET A 179 -9.43 -5.41 -0.83
N SER A 180 -8.93 -5.23 -2.05
CA SER A 180 -9.45 -4.21 -2.96
C SER A 180 -10.94 -4.42 -3.22
N HIS A 181 -11.42 -5.63 -3.47
CA HIS A 181 -12.86 -5.85 -3.68
C HIS A 181 -13.71 -5.70 -2.42
N ALA A 182 -13.24 -6.25 -1.29
CA ALA A 182 -13.99 -6.26 -0.04
C ALA A 182 -14.04 -4.87 0.62
N CYS A 183 -12.97 -4.09 0.51
CA CYS A 183 -12.84 -2.79 1.15
C CYS A 183 -13.03 -1.62 0.18
N SER A 184 -13.25 -1.85 -1.12
CA SER A 184 -13.48 -0.76 -2.06
C SER A 184 -14.78 -0.03 -1.77
N THR A 185 -14.65 1.29 -1.67
CA THR A 185 -15.76 2.27 -1.68
C THR A 185 -16.24 2.54 -3.11
N VAL A 186 -15.42 2.24 -4.12
CA VAL A 186 -15.77 2.30 -5.55
C VAL A 186 -16.53 1.03 -5.92
N LEU A 187 -17.65 1.20 -6.63
CA LEU A 187 -18.49 0.09 -7.07
C LEU A 187 -17.75 -0.73 -8.14
N SER A 188 -17.07 -1.80 -7.74
CA SER A 188 -16.59 -2.81 -8.68
C SER A 188 -17.79 -3.65 -9.14
N GLU A 189 -18.17 -3.51 -10.42
CA GLU A 189 -19.09 -4.47 -11.03
C GLU A 189 -18.32 -5.69 -11.58
N PRO A 190 -18.79 -6.93 -11.34
CA PRO A 190 -19.87 -7.31 -10.46
C PRO A 190 -19.36 -7.59 -9.04
N LYS A 191 -20.12 -7.13 -8.04
CA LYS A 191 -20.04 -7.45 -6.59
C LYS A 191 -20.14 -8.95 -6.25
N LYS A 192 -20.03 -9.84 -7.24
CA LYS A 192 -20.07 -11.29 -7.07
C LYS A 192 -18.64 -11.79 -6.89
N LEU A 193 -18.11 -11.57 -5.69
CA LEU A 193 -17.05 -12.44 -5.21
C LEU A 193 -17.54 -13.90 -5.39
N PRO A 194 -16.69 -14.83 -5.88
CA PRO A 194 -17.04 -16.24 -5.92
C PRO A 194 -17.60 -16.68 -4.57
N THR A 195 -18.67 -17.48 -4.59
CA THR A 195 -19.31 -17.98 -3.36
C THR A 195 -18.26 -18.56 -2.41
N GLY A 196 -18.20 -18.02 -1.19
CA GLY A 196 -17.21 -18.34 -0.16
C GLY A 196 -16.10 -17.29 0.03
N LEU A 197 -15.98 -16.28 -0.86
CA LEU A 197 -15.03 -15.16 -0.74
C LEU A 197 -15.68 -13.84 -0.31
N GLU A 198 -17.02 -13.75 -0.31
CA GLU A 198 -17.77 -12.61 0.21
C GLU A 198 -17.49 -12.36 1.70
N ILE A 199 -17.60 -11.11 2.16
CA ILE A 199 -17.46 -10.76 3.58
C ILE A 199 -18.44 -11.61 4.41
N GLY A 200 -17.90 -12.37 5.38
CA GLY A 200 -18.65 -13.32 6.21
C GLY A 200 -18.80 -14.73 5.62
N GLY A 201 -18.31 -14.95 4.39
CA GLY A 201 -18.22 -16.27 3.77
C GLY A 201 -17.20 -17.19 4.47
N ASP A 202 -17.22 -18.47 4.10
CA ASP A 202 -16.44 -19.54 4.74
C ASP A 202 -14.93 -19.24 4.85
N LEU A 203 -14.36 -18.48 3.92
CA LEU A 203 -12.94 -18.12 3.99
C LEU A 203 -12.67 -17.08 5.09
N TRP A 204 -13.51 -16.07 5.24
CA TRP A 204 -13.34 -14.99 6.24
C TRP A 204 -13.48 -15.46 7.68
N ASN A 205 -14.21 -16.54 7.92
CA ASN A 205 -14.30 -17.15 9.26
C ASN A 205 -13.03 -17.92 9.67
N HIS A 206 -12.04 -18.00 8.78
CA HIS A 206 -10.78 -18.72 9.00
C HIS A 206 -9.53 -17.84 8.82
N ILE A 207 -9.70 -16.58 8.44
CA ILE A 207 -8.66 -15.54 8.42
C ILE A 207 -8.83 -14.71 9.71
#